data_AF-A0A4P6KH49-F1
#
_entry.id   AF-A0A4P6KH49-F1
#
_cell.length_a   1.000
_cell.length_b   1.000
_cell.length_c   1.000
_cell.angle_alpha   90.00
_cell.angle_beta   90.00
_cell.angle_gamma   90.00
#
_symmetry.space_group_name_H-M   'P 1'
#
loop_
_entity.id
_entity.type
_entity.pdbx_description
1 polymer ?
#
loop_
_entity_poly.entity_id
_entity_poly.type
_entity_poly.pdbx_seq_one_letter_code
_entity_poly.pdbx_strand_id
1 'polypeptide(L)' 'MVRTLIAAPPASTTAEDRLAFADAALALAGHEVIDPALRTIVERAARHELTGDEARAAIRRHVQG' A
#
# COMPACT_ATOMS: atom_id res chain seq x y z
N MET A 1 31.41 -30.12 4.24
CA MET A 1 30.96 -29.09 5.20
C MET A 1 29.70 -28.46 4.63
N VAL A 2 28.52 -28.74 5.20
CA VAL A 2 27.25 -28.16 4.73
C VAL A 2 26.99 -26.88 5.52
N ARG A 3 26.95 -25.73 4.84
CA ARG A 3 26.64 -24.43 5.44
C ARG A 3 25.14 -24.21 5.36
N THR A 4 24.45 -24.38 6.46
CA THR A 4 23.03 -24.04 6.58
C THR A 4 22.88 -22.53 6.55
N LEU A 5 22.24 -21.98 5.52
CA LEU A 5 21.84 -20.57 5.47
C LEU A 5 20.52 -20.45 6.23
N ILE A 6 20.57 -19.86 7.43
CA ILE A 6 19.37 -19.46 8.14
C ILE A 6 18.79 -18.28 7.37
N ALA A 7 17.60 -18.44 6.78
CA ALA A 7 16.89 -17.34 6.15
C ALA A 7 16.64 -16.26 7.21
N ALA A 8 17.08 -15.03 6.92
CA ALA A 8 16.77 -13.90 7.78
C ALA A 8 15.24 -13.78 7.93
N PRO A 9 14.72 -13.46 9.13
CA PRO A 9 13.29 -13.22 9.30
C PRO A 9 12.84 -12.14 8.31
N PRO A 10 11.62 -12.25 7.73
CA PRO A 10 11.15 -11.26 6.78
C PRO A 10 11.19 -9.89 7.43
N ALA A 11 11.87 -8.93 6.80
CA ALA A 11 11.82 -7.56 7.23
C ALA A 11 10.34 -7.12 7.27
N SER A 12 9.89 -6.64 8.42
CA SER A 12 8.52 -6.14 8.57
C SER A 12 8.38 -4.85 7.76
N THR A 13 7.75 -4.93 6.60
CA THR A 13 7.41 -3.75 5.79
C THR A 13 6.43 -2.88 6.58
N THR A 14 6.80 -1.63 6.82
CA THR A 14 5.95 -0.66 7.53
C THR A 14 4.81 -0.18 6.63
N ALA A 15 3.82 0.50 7.20
CA ALA A 15 2.77 1.14 6.40
C ALA A 15 3.38 2.22 5.48
N GLU A 16 4.38 2.95 5.97
CA GLU A 16 5.11 3.98 5.22
C GLU A 16 5.84 3.39 4.02
N ASP A 17 6.49 2.23 4.17
CA ASP A 17 7.16 1.55 3.05
C ASP A 17 6.18 1.16 1.94
N ARG A 18 4.98 0.68 2.31
CA ARG A 18 3.93 0.31 1.35
C ARG A 18 3.41 1.54 0.60
N LEU A 19 3.22 2.65 1.31
CA LEU A 19 2.77 3.91 0.72
C LEU A 19 3.84 4.49 -0.21
N ALA A 20 5.10 4.52 0.23
CA ALA A 20 6.22 4.99 -0.58
C ALA A 20 6.38 4.17 -1.86
N PHE A 21 6.22 2.84 -1.78
CA PHE A 21 6.21 1.98 -2.95
C PHE A 21 5.07 2.31 -3.92
N ALA A 22 3.85 2.48 -3.41
CA ALA A 22 2.68 2.82 -4.22
C ALA A 22 2.84 4.19 -4.91
N ASP A 23 3.27 5.21 -4.16
CA ASP A 23 3.53 6.55 -4.67
C ASP A 23 4.62 6.54 -5.75
N ALA A 24 5.72 5.80 -5.53
CA ALA A 24 6.78 5.66 -6.53
C ALA A 24 6.30 4.95 -7.81
N ALA A 25 5.49 3.89 -7.66
CA ALA A 25 4.93 3.16 -8.81
C ALA A 25 3.98 4.03 -9.64
N LEU A 26 3.15 4.85 -8.98
CA LEU A 26 2.27 5.80 -9.63
C LEU A 26 3.08 6.91 -10.32
N ALA A 27 4.07 7.49 -9.63
CA ALA A 27 4.93 8.53 -10.18
C ALA A 27 5.71 8.04 -11.40
N LEU A 28 6.20 6.80 -11.39
CA LEU A 28 6.84 6.16 -12.54
C LEU A 28 5.89 6.07 -13.75
N ALA A 29 4.60 5.88 -13.51
CA ALA A 29 3.57 5.90 -14.54
C ALA A 29 3.08 7.32 -14.92
N GLY A 30 3.65 8.38 -14.33
CA GLY A 30 3.22 9.76 -14.54
C GLY A 30 1.90 10.11 -13.83
N HIS A 31 1.53 9.36 -12.79
CA HIS A 31 0.31 9.55 -12.03
C HIS A 31 0.61 9.95 -10.59
N GLU A 32 -0.27 10.77 -10.01
CA GLU A 32 -0.23 11.19 -8.62
C GLU A 32 -1.66 11.18 -8.03
N VAL A 33 -1.81 10.69 -6.80
CA VAL A 33 -3.09 10.71 -6.08
C VAL A 33 -3.15 11.99 -5.22
N ILE A 34 -3.84 13.00 -5.74
CA ILE A 34 -4.04 14.30 -5.06
C ILE A 34 -5.32 14.36 -4.21
N ASP A 35 -6.26 13.44 -4.41
CA ASP A 35 -7.53 13.43 -3.67
C ASP A 35 -7.29 13.01 -2.20
N PRO A 36 -7.60 13.88 -1.21
CA PRO A 36 -7.34 13.59 0.20
C PRO A 36 -8.16 12.43 0.75
N ALA A 37 -9.37 12.19 0.23
CA ALA A 37 -10.19 11.06 0.65
C ALA A 37 -9.60 9.74 0.15
N LEU A 38 -9.12 9.71 -1.10
CA LEU A 38 -8.43 8.54 -1.64
C LEU A 38 -7.13 8.25 -0.87
N ARG A 39 -6.34 9.29 -0.56
CA ARG A 39 -5.13 9.13 0.29
C ARG A 39 -5.48 8.52 1.64
N THR A 40 -6.52 9.00 2.30
CA THR A 40 -6.97 8.47 3.60
C THR A 40 -7.33 6.97 3.50
N ILE A 41 -8.02 6.55 2.45
CA ILE A 41 -8.39 5.14 2.25
C ILE A 41 -7.14 4.27 2.06
N VAL A 42 -6.20 4.70 1.22
CA VAL A 42 -4.95 3.96 0.95
C VAL A 42 -4.07 3.88 2.19
N GLU A 43 -3.99 4.94 2.99
CA GLU A 43 -3.27 4.94 4.26
C GLU A 43 -3.86 3.94 5.27
N ARG A 44 -5.19 3.88 5.39
CA ARG A 44 -5.86 2.91 6.26
C ARG A 44 -5.63 1.47 5.80
N ALA A 45 -5.64 1.22 4.49
CA ALA A 45 -5.28 -0.07 3.92
C ALA A 45 -3.81 -0.43 4.20
N ALA A 46 -2.89 0.53 4.10
CA ALA A 46 -1.47 0.32 4.41
C ALA A 46 -1.24 0.00 5.89
N ARG A 47 -2.09 0.48 6.80
CA ARG A 47 -2.09 0.14 8.24
C ARG A 47 -2.87 -1.13 8.58
N HIS A 48 -3.41 -1.85 7.58
CA HIS A 48 -4.27 -3.02 7.75
C HIS A 48 -5.57 -2.74 8.53
N GLU A 49 -6.04 -1.49 8.53
CA GLU A 49 -7.34 -1.10 9.09
C GLU A 49 -8.49 -1.35 8.10
N LEU A 50 -8.15 -1.59 6.83
CA LEU A 50 -9.06 -2.01 5.77
C LEU A 50 -8.40 -3.15 5.00
N THR A 51 -9.20 -4.14 4.61
CA THR A 51 -8.78 -5.09 3.59
C THR A 51 -8.67 -4.41 2.22
N GLY A 52 -7.93 -5.02 1.29
CA GLY A 52 -7.81 -4.49 -0.07
C GLY A 52 -9.17 -4.36 -0.79
N ASP A 53 -10.08 -5.32 -0.56
CA ASP A 53 -11.42 -5.30 -1.16
C ASP A 53 -12.29 -4.18 -0.59
N GLU A 54 -12.25 -3.96 0.72
CA GLU A 54 -12.96 -2.84 1.37
C GLU A 54 -12.41 -1.49 0.90
N ALA A 55 -11.08 -1.36 0.79
CA ALA A 55 -10.45 -0.16 0.25
C ALA A 55 -10.90 0.10 -1.20
N ARG A 56 -10.91 -0.93 -2.05
CA ARG A 56 -11.38 -0.82 -3.44
C ARG A 56 -12.87 -0.45 -3.51
N ALA A 57 -13.71 -1.00 -2.66
CA ALA A 57 -15.12 -0.65 -2.58
C ALA A 57 -15.33 0.81 -2.14
N ALA A 58 -14.57 1.27 -1.14
CA ALA A 58 -14.61 2.65 -0.65
C ALA A 58 -14.16 3.65 -1.73
N ILE A 59 -13.04 3.37 -2.41
CA ILE A 59 -12.54 4.18 -3.54
C ILE A 59 -13.59 4.26 -4.64
N ARG A 60 -14.20 3.12 -5.00
CA ARG A 60 -15.24 3.09 -6.04
C ARG A 60 -16.44 3.95 -5.66
N ARG A 61 -16.95 3.82 -4.43
CA ARG A 61 -18.07 4.65 -3.95
C ARG A 61 -17.73 6.15 -4.00
N HIS A 62 -16.51 6.51 -3.61
CA HIS A 62 -16.05 7.90 -3.62
C HIS A 62 -15.95 8.48 -5.04
N VAL A 63 -15.38 7.73 -5.97
CA VAL A 63 -15.15 8.18 -7.35
C VAL A 63 -16.42 8.12 -8.20
N GLN A 64 -17.26 7.10 -8.01
CA GLN A 64 -18.37 6.80 -8.92
C GLN A 64 -19.72 7.35 -8.48
N GLY A 65 -19.92 7.66 -7.18
CA GLY A 65 -21.22 8.12 -6.66
C GLY A 65 -22.31 7.06 -6.74
#